data_AF-A0A6V7XVH3-F1
#
_entry.id   AF-A0A6V7XVH3-F1
#
_cell.length_a   1.000
_cell.length_b   1.000
_cell.length_c   1.000
_cell.angle_alpha   90.00
_cell.angle_beta   90.00
_cell.angle_gamma   90.00
#
_symmetry.space_group_name_H-M   'P 1'
#
loop_
_entity.id
_entity.type
_entity.pdbx_description
1 polymer ?
#
loop_
_entity_poly.entity_id
_entity_poly.type
_entity_poly.pdbx_seq_one_letter_code
_entity_poly.pdbx_strand_id
1 'polypeptide(L)'
;TILETIFTRGSHNWKMSVILLTQHLFCKELRIPRNNSHYLVLMRNPAGSLQIKNLATQLFPSRSKYFLESYADATKEMFGYLLVDLHPSTPEKLRLRTHIYNERETIVYVPK
;
A
#
# COMPACT_ATOMS: atom_id res chain seq x y z
N THR A 1 -6.46 -6.42 19.82
CA THR A 1 -7.46 -7.30 19.17
C THR A 1 -6.76 -8.49 18.52
N ILE A 2 -7.48 -9.56 18.15
CA ILE A 2 -6.90 -10.71 17.43
C ILE A 2 -6.11 -10.26 16.19
N LEU A 3 -6.67 -9.30 15.45
CA LEU A 3 -6.04 -8.72 14.26
C LEU A 3 -4.68 -8.08 14.57
N GLU A 4 -4.57 -7.29 15.64
CA GLU A 4 -3.31 -6.69 16.07
C GLU A 4 -2.26 -7.74 16.44
N THR A 5 -2.67 -8.79 17.16
CA THR A 5 -1.77 -9.89 17.54
C THR A 5 -1.22 -10.61 16.30
N ILE A 6 -2.07 -10.86 15.31
CA ILE A 6 -1.67 -11.48 14.04
C ILE A 6 -0.65 -10.60 13.30
N PHE A 7 -0.90 -9.29 13.20
CA PHE A 7 -0.04 -8.37 12.45
C PHE A 7 1.26 -7.96 13.16
N THR A 8 1.40 -8.23 14.47
CA THR A 8 2.60 -7.87 15.25
C THR A 8 3.45 -9.08 15.62
N ARG A 9 2.83 -10.15 16.12
CA ARG A 9 3.53 -11.35 16.62
C ARG A 9 3.26 -12.58 15.77
N GLY A 10 2.03 -12.73 15.30
CA GLY A 10 1.58 -13.94 14.59
C GLY A 10 2.33 -14.16 13.28
N SER A 11 2.40 -13.14 12.42
CA SER A 11 3.05 -13.24 11.10
C SER A 11 4.49 -13.77 11.18
N HIS A 12 5.30 -13.21 12.07
CA HIS A 12 6.69 -13.61 12.26
C HIS A 12 6.83 -14.94 13.00
N ASN A 13 6.17 -15.11 14.14
CA ASN A 13 6.40 -16.25 15.03
C ASN A 13 5.73 -17.54 14.53
N TRP A 14 4.66 -17.41 13.76
CA TRP A 14 3.90 -18.54 13.24
C TRP A 14 4.17 -18.81 11.75
N LYS A 15 5.17 -18.12 11.16
CA LYS A 15 5.57 -18.26 9.75
C LYS A 15 4.37 -18.17 8.81
N MET A 16 3.51 -17.18 9.02
CA MET A 16 2.28 -17.00 8.24
C MET A 16 2.28 -15.68 7.48
N SER A 17 1.76 -15.73 6.25
CA SER A 17 1.40 -14.53 5.49
C SER A 17 -0.05 -14.17 5.77
N VAL A 18 -0.33 -12.89 5.92
CA VAL A 18 -1.66 -12.38 6.28
C VAL A 18 -2.11 -11.40 5.21
N ILE A 19 -3.29 -11.63 4.66
CA ILE A 19 -3.94 -10.74 3.71
C ILE A 19 -5.18 -10.16 4.38
N LEU A 20 -5.25 -8.84 4.44
CA LEU A 20 -6.41 -8.11 4.96
C LEU A 20 -7.04 -7.32 3.82
N LEU A 21 -8.32 -7.59 3.54
CA LEU A 21 -9.12 -6.86 2.57
C LEU A 21 -10.05 -5.89 3.30
N THR A 22 -10.00 -4.61 2.94
CA THR A 22 -10.82 -3.56 3.56
C THR A 22 -11.15 -2.44 2.56
N GLN A 23 -12.32 -1.83 2.73
CA GLN A 23 -12.76 -0.64 1.99
C GLN A 23 -12.26 0.67 2.64
N HIS A 24 -11.84 0.62 3.90
CA HIS A 24 -11.45 1.79 4.69
C HIS A 24 -10.08 1.59 5.34
N LEU A 25 -9.15 2.51 5.09
CA LEU A 25 -7.75 2.46 5.56
C LEU A 25 -7.57 3.11 6.94
N PHE A 26 -8.46 4.02 7.34
CA PHE A 26 -8.33 4.84 8.56
C PHE A 26 -9.39 4.53 9.60
N CYS A 27 -9.64 3.24 9.85
CA CYS A 27 -10.39 2.81 11.03
C CYS A 27 -9.47 2.68 12.25
N LYS A 28 -9.99 2.86 13.47
CA LYS A 28 -9.20 2.81 14.70
C LYS A 28 -8.49 1.47 14.87
N GLU A 29 -9.18 0.39 14.55
CA GLU A 29 -8.75 -1.00 14.66
C GLU A 29 -7.68 -1.36 13.61
N LEU A 30 -7.60 -0.60 12.52
CA LEU A 30 -6.73 -0.88 11.39
C LEU A 30 -5.39 -0.14 11.47
N ARG A 31 -5.19 0.72 12.47
CA ARG A 31 -3.95 1.48 12.64
C ARG A 31 -2.73 0.55 12.77
N ILE A 32 -2.80 -0.45 13.63
CA ILE A 32 -1.68 -1.37 13.88
C ILE A 32 -1.44 -2.28 12.66
N PRO A 33 -2.46 -2.95 12.08
CA PRO A 33 -2.28 -3.72 10.84
C PRO A 33 -1.66 -2.90 9.73
N ARG A 34 -2.20 -1.70 9.44
CA ARG A 34 -1.68 -0.82 8.39
C ARG A 34 -0.21 -0.46 8.61
N ASN A 35 0.18 -0.15 9.84
CA ASN A 35 1.56 0.25 10.15
C ASN A 35 2.56 -0.92 10.13
N ASN A 36 2.09 -2.16 10.33
CA ASN A 36 2.93 -3.36 10.33
C ASN A 36 2.86 -4.17 9.02
N SER A 37 2.05 -3.72 8.05
CA SER A 37 1.99 -4.33 6.72
C SER A 37 3.26 -4.08 5.94
N HIS A 38 3.86 -5.14 5.40
CA HIS A 38 4.97 -5.01 4.44
C HIS A 38 4.49 -4.50 3.07
N TYR A 39 3.23 -4.73 2.72
CA TYR A 39 2.68 -4.36 1.43
C TYR A 39 1.27 -3.79 1.61
N LEU A 40 0.96 -2.73 0.86
CA LEU A 40 -0.40 -2.25 0.68
C LEU A 40 -0.73 -2.31 -0.82
N VAL A 41 -1.89 -2.86 -1.17
CA VAL A 41 -2.40 -2.84 -2.54
C VAL A 41 -3.58 -1.87 -2.58
N LEU A 42 -3.40 -0.75 -3.26
CA LEU A 42 -4.38 0.33 -3.33
C LEU A 42 -5.11 0.28 -4.66
N MET A 43 -6.40 -0.06 -4.62
CA MET A 43 -7.27 -0.05 -5.80
C MET A 43 -8.07 1.26 -5.88
N ARG A 44 -8.68 1.52 -7.03
CA ARG A 44 -9.50 2.71 -7.25
C ARG A 44 -10.65 2.78 -6.23
N ASN A 45 -10.61 3.81 -5.39
CA ASN A 45 -11.71 4.15 -4.46
C ASN A 45 -12.07 5.63 -4.56
N PRO A 46 -13.12 6.00 -5.34
CA PRO A 46 -13.53 7.40 -5.50
C PRO A 46 -13.95 8.08 -4.18
N ALA A 47 -14.62 7.35 -3.29
CA ALA A 47 -15.03 7.86 -1.97
C ALA A 47 -13.86 7.97 -0.98
N GLY A 48 -12.75 7.28 -1.26
CA GLY A 48 -11.56 7.20 -0.41
C GLY A 48 -10.46 8.21 -0.76
N SER A 49 -10.70 9.21 -1.59
CA SER A 49 -9.64 10.13 -2.07
C SER A 49 -8.85 10.80 -0.94
N LEU A 50 -9.53 11.24 0.14
CA LEU A 50 -8.87 11.80 1.32
C LEU A 50 -8.01 10.76 2.06
N GLN A 51 -8.44 9.49 2.09
CA GLN A 51 -7.65 8.41 2.69
C GLN A 51 -6.34 8.21 1.93
N ILE A 52 -6.41 8.20 0.59
CA ILE A 52 -5.21 8.08 -0.25
C ILE A 52 -4.26 9.28 -0.02
N LYS A 53 -4.80 10.50 0.05
CA LYS A 53 -4.02 11.71 0.36
C LYS A 53 -3.36 11.64 1.74
N ASN A 54 -4.08 11.21 2.76
CA ASN A 54 -3.53 11.06 4.11
C ASN A 54 -2.43 9.99 4.16
N LEU A 55 -2.62 8.87 3.46
CA LEU A 55 -1.63 7.81 3.35
C LEU A 55 -0.36 8.31 2.63
N ALA A 56 -0.52 9.05 1.53
CA ALA A 56 0.57 9.67 0.79
C ALA A 56 1.42 10.57 1.69
N THR A 57 0.77 11.42 2.50
CA THR A 57 1.46 12.31 3.45
C THR A 57 2.17 11.54 4.57
N GLN A 58 1.59 10.44 5.05
CA GLN A 58 2.22 9.62 6.10
C GLN A 58 3.45 8.87 5.58
N LEU A 59 3.39 8.33 4.36
CA LEU A 59 4.45 7.49 3.80
C LEU A 59 5.52 8.29 3.05
N PHE A 60 5.14 9.41 2.42
CA PHE A 60 5.99 10.24 1.57
C PHE A 60 5.82 11.73 1.92
N PRO A 61 6.10 12.19 3.15
CA PRO A 61 5.75 13.54 3.62
C PRO A 61 6.28 14.68 2.74
N SER A 62 7.49 14.56 2.20
CA SER A 62 8.08 15.55 1.29
C SER A 62 7.76 15.30 -0.20
N ARG A 63 7.07 14.20 -0.51
CA ARG A 63 6.85 13.68 -1.88
C ARG A 63 5.43 13.15 -2.11
N SER A 64 4.45 13.67 -1.37
CA SER A 64 3.05 13.22 -1.47
C SER A 64 2.49 13.36 -2.89
N LYS A 65 2.91 14.41 -3.63
CA LYS A 65 2.50 14.63 -5.02
C LYS A 65 2.92 13.46 -5.92
N TYR A 66 4.16 13.01 -5.80
CA TYR A 66 4.68 11.86 -6.55
C TYR A 66 3.87 10.58 -6.26
N PHE A 67 3.52 10.34 -4.99
CA PHE A 67 2.68 9.20 -4.62
C PHE A 67 1.28 9.30 -5.24
N LEU A 68 0.64 10.46 -5.18
CA LEU A 68 -0.69 10.69 -5.71
C LEU A 68 -0.76 10.54 -7.23
N GLU A 69 0.25 11.06 -7.95
CA GLU A 69 0.38 10.88 -9.40
C GLU A 69 0.57 9.40 -9.76
N SER A 70 1.43 8.69 -9.02
CA SER A 70 1.63 7.24 -9.21
C SER A 70 0.33 6.44 -9.00
N TYR A 71 -0.44 6.78 -7.95
CA TYR A 71 -1.73 6.14 -7.70
C TYR A 71 -2.75 6.45 -8.80
N ALA A 72 -2.82 7.70 -9.26
CA ALA A 72 -3.75 8.11 -10.31
C ALA A 72 -3.46 7.38 -11.63
N ASP A 73 -2.19 7.24 -12.00
CA ASP A 73 -1.76 6.49 -13.18
C ASP A 73 -2.05 4.98 -13.02
N ALA A 74 -1.63 4.38 -11.92
CA ALA A 74 -1.79 2.95 -11.65
C ALA A 74 -3.25 2.49 -11.56
N THR A 75 -4.18 3.40 -11.26
CA THR A 75 -5.62 3.12 -11.11
C THR A 75 -6.48 3.76 -12.20
N LYS A 76 -5.85 4.25 -13.27
CA LYS A 76 -6.54 4.85 -14.43
C LYS A 76 -7.47 3.84 -15.11
N GLU A 77 -6.94 2.64 -15.35
CA GLU A 77 -7.64 1.54 -16.00
C GLU A 77 -8.49 0.71 -15.00
N MET A 78 -9.48 0.00 -15.53
CA MET A 78 -10.31 -0.91 -14.72
C MET A 78 -9.44 -1.99 -14.07
N PHE A 79 -9.69 -2.28 -12.79
CA PHE A 79 -8.91 -3.20 -11.96
C PHE A 79 -7.44 -2.81 -11.73
N GLY A 80 -7.05 -1.57 -12.09
CA GLY A 80 -5.74 -1.03 -11.78
C GLY A 80 -5.50 -0.90 -10.27
N TYR A 81 -4.24 -1.06 -9.87
CA TYR A 81 -3.80 -0.99 -8.48
C TYR A 81 -2.39 -0.44 -8.35
N LEU A 82 -2.12 0.24 -7.24
CA LEU A 82 -0.78 0.61 -6.82
C LEU A 82 -0.32 -0.33 -5.70
N LEU A 83 0.75 -1.09 -5.93
CA LEU A 83 1.51 -1.74 -4.87
C LEU A 83 2.38 -0.69 -4.17
N VAL A 84 2.21 -0.57 -2.87
CA VAL A 84 3.09 0.19 -1.98
C VAL A 84 3.88 -0.80 -1.15
N ASP A 85 5.19 -0.88 -1.40
CA ASP A 85 6.13 -1.74 -0.70
C ASP A 85 6.79 -0.99 0.46
N LEU A 86 6.45 -1.46 1.65
CA LEU A 86 6.89 -0.94 2.94
C LEU A 86 7.95 -1.82 3.59
N HIS A 87 8.38 -2.90 2.93
CA HIS A 87 9.39 -3.79 3.50
C HIS A 87 10.72 -3.02 3.71
N PRO A 88 11.39 -3.18 4.86
CA PRO A 88 12.57 -2.38 5.20
C PRO A 88 13.76 -2.62 4.28
N SER A 89 13.89 -3.81 3.69
CA SER A 89 14.96 -4.13 2.75
C SER A 89 14.69 -3.65 1.31
N THR A 90 13.50 -3.13 1.01
CA THR A 90 13.16 -2.70 -0.35
C THR A 90 13.83 -1.35 -0.67
N PRO A 91 14.62 -1.27 -1.75
CA PRO A 91 15.16 0.01 -2.23
C PRO A 91 14.06 1.02 -2.49
N GLU A 92 14.31 2.28 -2.15
CA GLU A 92 13.30 3.33 -2.21
C GLU A 92 12.63 3.49 -3.59
N LYS A 93 13.43 3.36 -4.65
CA LYS A 93 12.97 3.42 -6.05
C LYS A 93 12.01 2.30 -6.44
N LEU A 94 11.92 1.21 -5.67
CA LEU A 94 11.06 0.06 -5.94
C LEU A 94 9.78 0.07 -5.08
N ARG A 95 9.55 1.14 -4.30
CA ARG A 95 8.44 1.19 -3.35
C ARG A 95 7.06 1.32 -3.99
N LEU A 96 6.95 1.96 -5.15
CA LEU A 96 5.67 2.16 -5.84
C LEU A 96 5.69 1.43 -7.17
N ARG A 97 4.82 0.42 -7.32
CA ARG A 97 4.78 -0.46 -8.49
C ARG A 97 3.36 -0.78 -8.93
N THR A 98 3.16 -1.12 -10.18
CA THR A 98 1.93 -1.76 -10.68
C THR A 98 2.25 -2.87 -11.68
N HIS A 99 1.23 -3.63 -12.08
CA HIS A 99 1.35 -4.77 -13.01
C HIS A 99 2.29 -5.89 -12.54
N ILE A 100 2.42 -6.11 -11.22
CA ILE A 100 3.29 -7.16 -10.66
C ILE A 100 2.82 -8.61 -10.94
N TYR A 101 1.59 -8.80 -11.42
CA TYR A 101 0.99 -10.13 -11.67
C TYR A 101 0.69 -10.41 -13.13
N ASN A 102 0.74 -9.40 -14.01
CA ASN A 102 0.36 -9.56 -15.40
C ASN A 102 1.58 -10.03 -16.20
N GLU A 103 1.36 -10.68 -17.35
CA GLU A 103 2.42 -10.95 -18.36
C GLU A 103 3.02 -9.67 -18.97
N ARG A 104 2.54 -8.49 -18.53
CA ARG A 104 3.07 -7.18 -18.91
C ARG A 104 4.26 -6.82 -18.02
N GLU A 105 5.15 -5.97 -18.54
CA GLU A 105 6.26 -5.45 -17.75
C GLU A 105 5.75 -4.70 -16.51
N THR A 106 6.36 -5.00 -15.36
CA THR A 106 6.11 -4.27 -14.12
C THR A 106 6.50 -2.82 -14.29
N ILE A 107 5.57 -1.90 -13.99
CA ILE A 107 5.85 -0.47 -14.00
C ILE A 107 6.33 -0.07 -12.61
N VAL A 108 7.47 0.61 -12.56
CA VAL A 108 8.06 1.17 -11.34
C VAL A 108 7.96 2.69 -11.42
N TYR A 109 7.30 3.29 -10.45
CA TYR A 109 7.23 4.75 -10.35
C TYR A 109 8.48 5.25 -9.63
N VAL A 110 9.13 6.27 -10.20
CA VAL A 110 10.29 6.93 -9.60
C VAL A 110 10.02 8.43 -9.47
N PRO A 111 10.52 9.09 -8.40
CA PRO A 111 10.42 10.54 -8.28
C PRO A 111 11.19 11.21 -9.42
N LYS A 112 10.68 12.36 -9.89
CA LYS A 112 11.39 13.24 -10.81
C LYS A 112 12.55 13.94 -10.13
#